data_AF-A0A7K6UPY7-F1
#
_entry.id   AF-A0A7K6UPY7-F1
#
_cell.length_a   1.000
_cell.length_b   1.000
_cell.length_c   1.000
_cell.angle_alpha   90.00
_cell.angle_beta   90.00
_cell.angle_gamma   90.00
#
_symmetry.space_group_name_H-M   'P 1'
#
loop_
_entity.id
_entity.type
_entity.pdbx_description
1 polymer ?
#
loop_
_entity_poly.entity_id
_entity_poly.type
_entity_poly.pdbx_seq_one_letter_code
_entity_poly.pdbx_strand_id
1 'polypeptide(L)'
;PQLTATQAGRRSVREKGTYLILRELHRWEQEPEVLAACEKLIQVLIGEEPGPGMENLLEVKVPEEVERELQRLDQEEEERWGRGQEEPAR
;
A
#
# COMPACT_ATOMS: atom_id res chain seq x y z
N PRO A 1 -0.47 -5.39 -3.59
CA PRO A 1 -0.68 -6.85 -3.42
C PRO A 1 -1.64 -7.40 -4.50
N GLN A 2 -1.29 -8.51 -5.16
CA GLN A 2 -2.07 -9.05 -6.29
C GLN A 2 -3.53 -9.39 -5.93
N LEU A 3 -3.76 -9.93 -4.73
CA LEU A 3 -5.11 -10.26 -4.27
C LEU A 3 -6.02 -9.02 -4.17
N THR A 4 -5.49 -7.89 -3.71
CA THR A 4 -6.25 -6.64 -3.55
C THR A 4 -6.27 -5.76 -4.80
N ALA A 5 -5.77 -6.26 -5.94
CA ALA A 5 -5.87 -5.56 -7.22
C ALA A 5 -7.33 -5.48 -7.72
N THR A 6 -8.13 -6.49 -7.43
CA THR A 6 -9.55 -6.55 -7.83
C THR A 6 -10.47 -6.07 -6.71
N GLN A 7 -11.61 -5.48 -7.07
CA GLN A 7 -12.68 -5.14 -6.14
C GLN A 7 -13.10 -6.33 -5.27
N ALA A 8 -13.32 -7.49 -5.90
CA ALA A 8 -13.74 -8.71 -5.21
C ALA A 8 -12.71 -9.17 -4.17
N GLY A 9 -11.42 -9.07 -4.51
CA GLY A 9 -10.33 -9.38 -3.59
C GLY A 9 -10.24 -8.39 -2.43
N ARG A 10 -10.30 -7.07 -2.69
CA ARG A 10 -10.37 -6.05 -1.63
C ARG A 10 -11.54 -6.30 -0.67
N ARG A 11 -12.73 -6.55 -1.22
CA ARG A 11 -13.93 -6.85 -0.42
C ARG A 11 -13.73 -8.07 0.46
N SER A 12 -13.24 -9.17 -0.10
CA SER A 12 -12.99 -10.41 0.64
C SER A 12 -11.98 -10.22 1.78
N VAL A 13 -10.94 -9.40 1.58
CA VAL A 13 -9.94 -9.09 2.61
C VAL A 13 -10.53 -8.17 3.68
N ARG A 14 -11.31 -7.15 3.31
CA ARG A 14 -11.99 -6.25 4.27
C ARG A 14 -12.98 -7.00 5.16
N GLU A 15 -13.81 -7.88 4.57
CA GLU A 15 -14.82 -8.66 5.30
C GLU A 15 -14.21 -9.60 6.36
N LYS A 16 -12.96 -10.01 6.18
CA LYS A 16 -12.22 -10.83 7.16
C LYS A 16 -11.60 -10.04 8.30
N GLY A 17 -11.81 -8.72 8.37
CA GLY A 17 -11.23 -7.87 9.39
C GLY A 17 -9.70 -7.71 9.27
N THR A 18 -9.13 -8.01 8.11
CA THR A 18 -7.66 -8.02 7.89
C THR A 18 -7.01 -6.67 8.19
N TYR A 19 -7.72 -5.56 7.96
CA TYR A 19 -7.22 -4.22 8.34
C TYR A 19 -6.86 -4.11 9.82
N LEU A 20 -7.69 -4.66 10.73
CA LEU A 20 -7.43 -4.57 12.16
C LEU A 20 -6.16 -5.33 12.55
N ILE A 21 -5.95 -6.49 11.93
CA ILE A 21 -4.76 -7.32 12.13
C ILE A 21 -3.51 -6.61 11.60
N LEU A 22 -3.57 -6.07 10.38
CA LEU A 22 -2.44 -5.38 9.76
C LEU A 22 -2.07 -4.09 10.48
N ARG A 23 -3.06 -3.31 10.94
CA ARG A 23 -2.82 -2.11 11.73
C ARG A 23 -2.13 -2.45 13.05
N GLU A 24 -2.52 -3.55 13.66
CA GLU A 24 -1.85 -4.05 14.85
C GLU A 24 -0.43 -4.48 14.51
N LEU A 25 -0.21 -5.34 13.51
CA LEU A 25 1.11 -5.78 13.08
C LEU A 25 2.05 -4.60 12.79
N HIS A 26 1.59 -3.64 12.00
CA HIS A 26 2.33 -2.42 11.62
C HIS A 26 2.83 -1.63 12.84
N ARG A 27 2.10 -1.62 13.96
CA ARG A 27 2.49 -0.87 15.16
C ARG A 27 3.73 -1.44 15.88
N TRP A 28 3.98 -2.74 15.77
CA TRP A 28 5.06 -3.42 16.53
C TRP A 28 6.09 -4.10 15.63
N GLU A 29 5.87 -4.09 14.32
CA GLU A 29 6.83 -4.59 13.34
C GLU A 29 8.07 -3.69 13.31
N GLN A 30 9.24 -4.31 13.19
CA GLN A 30 10.53 -3.64 13.13
C GLN A 30 11.23 -3.89 11.80
N GLU A 31 10.85 -4.94 11.08
CA GLU A 31 11.40 -5.24 9.77
C GLU A 31 10.85 -4.21 8.74
N PRO A 32 11.73 -3.42 8.09
CA PRO A 32 11.30 -2.32 7.23
C PRO A 32 10.51 -2.74 5.97
N GLU A 33 10.86 -3.85 5.33
CA GLU A 33 10.14 -4.39 4.18
C GLU A 33 8.73 -4.87 4.55
N VAL A 34 8.56 -5.48 5.73
CA VAL A 34 7.27 -5.90 6.27
C VAL A 34 6.42 -4.69 6.63
N LEU A 35 7.01 -3.65 7.23
CA LEU A 35 6.32 -2.37 7.45
C LEU A 35 5.81 -1.78 6.14
N ALA A 36 6.67 -1.65 5.13
CA ALA A 36 6.30 -1.12 3.83
C ALA A 36 5.19 -1.95 3.15
N ALA A 37 5.27 -3.28 3.25
CA ALA A 37 4.22 -4.17 2.75
C ALA A 37 2.88 -3.98 3.48
N CYS A 38 2.93 -3.82 4.81
CA CYS A 38 1.76 -3.55 5.65
C CYS A 38 1.11 -2.21 5.28
N GLU A 39 1.90 -1.15 5.13
CA GLU A 39 1.42 0.18 4.76
C GLU A 39 0.73 0.16 3.40
N LYS A 40 1.38 -0.41 2.38
CA LYS A 40 0.81 -0.52 1.03
C LYS A 40 -0.51 -1.29 1.03
N LEU A 41 -0.62 -2.36 1.81
CA LEU A 41 -1.87 -3.11 1.93
C LEU A 41 -2.93 -2.32 2.72
N ILE A 42 -2.56 -1.65 3.82
CA ILE A 42 -3.46 -0.80 4.59
C ILE A 42 -4.04 0.32 3.72
N GLN A 43 -3.21 1.03 2.96
CA GLN A 43 -3.62 2.08 2.03
C GLN A 43 -4.71 1.59 1.06
N VAL A 44 -4.51 0.42 0.45
CA VAL A 44 -5.51 -0.18 -0.45
C VAL A 44 -6.80 -0.55 0.29
N LEU A 45 -6.71 -1.05 1.53
CA LEU A 45 -7.89 -1.47 2.29
C LEU A 45 -8.72 -0.29 2.81
N ILE A 46 -8.11 0.84 3.15
CA ILE A 46 -8.82 2.04 3.64
C ILE A 46 -9.28 2.96 2.50
N GLY A 47 -8.67 2.85 1.32
CA GLY A 47 -9.04 3.65 0.15
C GLY A 47 -10.46 3.36 -0.36
N GLU A 48 -11.05 4.38 -0.98
CA GLU A 48 -12.34 4.25 -1.64
C GLU A 48 -12.27 3.30 -2.85
N GLU A 49 -13.42 2.73 -3.19
CA GLU A 49 -13.52 1.82 -4.32
C GLU A 49 -13.58 2.61 -5.63
N PRO A 50 -12.79 2.24 -6.67
CA PRO A 50 -12.84 2.91 -7.96
C PRO A 50 -14.22 2.82 -8.62
N GLY A 51 -14.48 3.73 -9.57
CA GLY A 51 -15.71 3.72 -10.35
C GLY A 51 -15.84 2.51 -11.29
N PRO A 52 -17.03 2.32 -11.90
CA PRO A 52 -17.27 1.21 -12.83
C PRO A 52 -16.26 1.18 -13.98
N GLY A 53 -15.74 0.00 -14.31
CA GLY A 53 -14.70 -0.20 -15.33
C GLY A 53 -13.27 0.05 -14.84
N MET A 54 -13.07 0.31 -13.54
CA MET A 54 -11.75 0.47 -12.89
C MET A 54 -11.55 -0.51 -11.72
N GLU A 55 -12.29 -1.62 -11.70
CA GLU A 55 -12.32 -2.54 -10.57
C GLU A 55 -11.00 -3.31 -10.39
N ASN A 56 -10.28 -3.57 -11.49
CA ASN A 56 -8.97 -4.20 -11.48
C ASN A 56 -7.86 -3.17 -11.69
N LEU A 57 -7.17 -2.81 -10.61
CA LEU A 57 -6.09 -1.82 -10.60
C LEU A 57 -4.91 -2.17 -11.52
N LEU A 58 -4.76 -3.43 -11.91
CA LEU A 58 -3.71 -3.88 -12.85
C LEU A 58 -4.08 -3.65 -14.32
N GLU A 59 -5.35 -3.40 -14.62
CA GLU A 59 -5.86 -3.21 -15.99
C GLU A 59 -6.19 -1.75 -16.31
N VAL A 60 -6.20 -0.88 -15.29
CA VAL A 60 -6.50 0.54 -15.45
C VAL A 60 -5.36 1.24 -16.19
N LYS A 61 -5.72 2.00 -17.23
CA LYS A 61 -4.77 2.88 -17.91
C LYS A 61 -4.51 4.11 -17.04
N VAL A 62 -3.27 4.24 -16.59
CA VAL A 62 -2.83 5.39 -15.80
C VAL A 62 -2.37 6.51 -16.76
N PRO A 63 -2.88 7.74 -16.63
CA PRO A 63 -2.35 8.88 -17.37
C PRO A 63 -0.88 9.16 -17.02
N GLU A 64 -0.08 9.59 -17.99
CA GLU A 64 1.37 9.77 -17.82
C GLU A 64 1.75 10.74 -16.67
N GLU A 65 0.98 11.82 -16.48
CA GLU A 65 1.19 12.75 -15.36
C GLU A 65 1.02 12.07 -14.00
N VAL A 66 -0.01 11.23 -13.88
CA VAL A 66 -0.30 10.48 -12.65
C VAL A 66 0.77 9.43 -12.41
N GLU A 67 1.22 8.74 -13.45
CA GLU A 67 2.31 7.76 -13.36
C GLU A 67 3.62 8.41 -12.86
N ARG A 68 3.98 9.57 -13.40
CA ARG A 68 5.17 10.32 -12.95
C ARG A 68 5.05 10.76 -11.49
N GLU A 69 3.87 11.21 -11.06
CA GLU A 69 3.63 11.60 -9.68
C GLU A 69 3.73 10.41 -8.72
N LEU A 70 3.15 9.26 -9.10
CA LEU A 70 3.28 8.02 -8.32
C LEU A 70 4.74 7.58 -8.18
N GLN A 71 5.51 7.60 -9.27
CA GLN A 71 6.95 7.28 -9.24
C GLN A 71 7.74 8.22 -8.33
N ARG A 72 7.41 9.51 -8.32
CA ARG A 72 8.03 10.50 -7.43
C ARG A 72 7.72 10.19 -5.96
N LEU A 73 6.46 9.89 -5.64
CA LEU A 73 6.05 9.53 -4.29
C LEU A 73 6.72 8.24 -3.80
N ASP A 74 6.82 7.23 -4.67
CA ASP A 74 7.53 5.98 -4.36
C ASP A 74 9.02 6.25 -4.05
N GLN A 75 9.67 7.10 -4.85
CA GLN A 75 11.07 7.46 -4.63
C GLN A 75 11.28 8.27 -3.33
N GLU A 76 10.38 9.21 -3.03
CA GLU A 76 10.38 9.95 -1.76
C GLU A 76 10.16 9.02 -0.55
N GLU A 77 9.29 8.02 -0.67
CA GLU A 77 9.07 7.00 0.36
C GLU A 77 10.33 6.15 0.59
N GLU A 78 10.95 5.64 -0.48
CA GLU A 78 12.18 4.86 -0.43
C GLU A 78 13.34 5.64 0.21
N GLU A 79 13.50 6.92 -0.14
CA GLU A 79 14.51 7.77 0.48
C GLU A 79 14.27 7.98 1.97
N ARG A 80 13.01 8.18 2.38
CA ARG A 80 12.65 8.33 3.81
C ARG A 80 12.95 7.05 4.59
N TRP A 81 12.66 5.89 4.02
CA TRP A 81 12.97 4.60 4.63
C TRP A 81 14.47 4.34 4.69
N GLY A 82 15.20 4.64 3.60
CA GLY A 82 16.66 4.51 3.55
C GLY A 82 17.35 5.38 4.61
N ARG A 83 16.92 6.64 4.76
CA ARG A 83 17.45 7.54 5.81
C ARG A 83 17.08 7.08 7.22
N GLY A 84 15.88 6.53 7.42
CA GLY A 84 15.47 5.96 8.72
C GLY A 84 16.29 4.74 9.15
N GLN A 85 16.85 3.99 8.19
CA GLN A 85 17.78 2.88 8.47
C GLN A 85 19.22 3.34 8.75
N GLU A 86 19.58 4.59 8.45
CA GLU A 86 20.90 5.18 8.77
C GLU A 86 20.97 5.81 10.17
N GLU A 87 19.81 6.06 10.82
CA GLU A 87 19.71 6.52 12.22
C GLU A 87 19.40 5.43 13.29
N PRO A 88 20.02 4.23 13.32
CA PRO A 88 20.00 3.40 14.52
C PRO A 88 21.32 3.58 15.29
N ALA A 89 21.23 4.33 16.41
CA ALA A 89 22.06 4.33 17.62
C ALA A 89 22.55 5.73 18.04
N ARG A 90 21.78 6.37 18.93
CA ARG A 90 22.32 7.17 20.03
C ARG A 90 21.65 6.75 21.33
#